data_AF-A0A484HFI7-F1
#
_entry.id   AF-A0A484HFI7-F1
#
_cell.length_a   1.000
_cell.length_b   1.000
_cell.length_c   1.000
_cell.angle_alpha   90.00
_cell.angle_beta   90.00
_cell.angle_gamma   90.00
#
_symmetry.space_group_name_H-M   'P 1'
#
loop_
_entity.id
_entity.type
_entity.pdbx_description
1 polymer ?
#
loop_
_entity_poly.entity_id
_entity_poly.type
_entity_poly.pdbx_seq_one_letter_code
_entity_poly.pdbx_strand_id
1 'polypeptide(L)'
;MVDENTSSINLERMGRGEYGELYAPHVLEIYKMYVDMADKVSSRRQSANSYFLTLNTAIIAILSYIEQCTSQVISSKYSWIVSFAGIILSYSWYRLIRSYKDLNSGKFKVVHHIERMLPIAPYDAEWKAIGEGKDKEMYLPFTKVEIRVPWIFLFVHAFVFIQSFPWKKVWQFIT
;
A
#
# COMPACT_ATOMS: atom_id res chain seq x y z
N MET A 1 -5.94 -26.28 -6.78
CA MET A 1 -5.57 -26.21 -8.21
C MET A 1 -4.46 -25.16 -8.31
N VAL A 2 -3.32 -25.54 -8.87
CA VAL A 2 -2.10 -24.73 -8.93
C VAL A 2 -2.35 -23.52 -9.84
N ASP A 3 -2.16 -22.32 -9.33
CA ASP A 3 -2.15 -21.10 -10.14
C ASP A 3 -1.01 -21.24 -11.17
N GLU A 4 -1.35 -21.37 -12.44
CA GLU A 4 -0.43 -21.54 -13.59
C GLU A 4 0.70 -20.51 -13.59
N ASN A 5 0.46 -19.33 -13.01
CA ASN A 5 1.44 -18.25 -12.90
C ASN A 5 2.56 -18.50 -11.87
N THR A 6 2.49 -19.59 -11.09
CA THR A 6 3.57 -20.00 -10.16
C THR A 6 4.60 -20.89 -10.85
N SER A 7 4.31 -21.43 -12.04
CA SER A 7 5.22 -22.31 -12.80
C SER A 7 6.35 -21.56 -13.52
N SER A 8 6.30 -20.23 -13.57
CA SER A 8 7.28 -19.38 -14.25
C SER A 8 8.43 -18.90 -13.34
N ILE A 9 8.30 -19.07 -12.01
CA ILE A 9 9.34 -18.66 -11.06
C ILE A 9 10.32 -19.82 -10.87
N ASN A 10 11.44 -19.77 -11.58
CA ASN A 10 12.56 -20.68 -11.34
C ASN A 10 13.41 -20.16 -10.16
N LEU A 11 13.13 -20.64 -8.94
CA LEU A 11 13.89 -20.31 -7.74
C LEU A 11 15.17 -21.12 -7.58
N GLU A 12 15.16 -22.39 -8.00
CA GLU A 12 16.28 -23.30 -7.81
C GLU A 12 17.42 -23.01 -8.78
N ARG A 13 18.58 -22.63 -8.23
CA ARG A 13 19.80 -22.38 -9.02
C ARG A 13 20.76 -23.57 -9.05
N MET A 14 20.73 -24.40 -8.01
CA MET A 14 21.48 -25.64 -7.88
C MET A 14 20.56 -26.70 -7.27
N GLY A 15 20.58 -27.91 -7.82
CA GLY A 15 19.80 -29.02 -7.31
C GLY A 15 20.40 -29.60 -6.04
N ARG A 16 19.59 -30.32 -5.25
CA ARG A 16 20.05 -30.96 -4.00
C ARG A 16 21.29 -31.85 -4.19
N GLY A 17 21.38 -32.58 -5.31
CA GLY A 17 22.52 -33.46 -5.60
C GLY A 17 23.82 -32.71 -5.89
N GLU A 18 23.75 -31.51 -6.46
CA GLU A 18 24.91 -30.66 -6.74
C GLU A 18 25.37 -29.89 -5.49
N TYR A 19 24.41 -29.46 -4.66
CA TYR A 19 24.65 -28.65 -3.47
C TYR A 19 25.16 -29.47 -2.27
N GLY A 20 24.74 -30.73 -2.16
CA GLY A 20 25.14 -31.66 -1.11
C GLY A 20 24.29 -31.59 0.17
N GLU A 21 24.83 -32.14 1.26
CA GLU A 21 24.12 -32.37 2.53
C GLU A 21 23.55 -31.08 3.17
N LEU A 22 24.16 -29.92 2.92
CA LEU A 22 23.75 -28.63 3.48
C LEU A 22 22.54 -28.01 2.78
N TYR A 23 22.00 -28.63 1.72
CA TYR A 23 20.89 -28.08 0.97
C TYR A 23 19.66 -27.82 1.84
N ALA A 24 19.19 -28.83 2.57
CA ALA A 24 18.01 -28.73 3.43
C ALA A 24 18.16 -27.68 4.55
N PRO A 25 19.24 -27.66 5.35
CA PRO A 25 19.41 -26.64 6.39
C PRO A 25 19.51 -25.22 5.79
N HIS A 26 20.19 -25.03 4.65
CA HIS A 26 20.27 -23.71 4.03
C HIS A 26 18.93 -23.25 3.43
N VAL A 27 18.14 -24.14 2.84
CA VAL A 27 16.77 -23.82 2.40
C VAL A 27 15.92 -23.35 3.58
N LEU A 28 16.02 -24.02 4.73
CA LEU A 28 15.33 -23.62 5.95
C LEU A 28 15.78 -22.23 6.46
N GLU A 29 17.08 -21.92 6.42
CA GLU A 29 17.58 -20.60 6.81
C GLU A 29 17.14 -19.49 5.84
N ILE A 30 17.16 -19.76 4.54
CA ILE A 30 16.64 -18.84 3.51
C ILE A 30 15.15 -18.59 3.75
N TYR A 31 14.37 -19.65 4.02
CA TYR A 31 12.95 -19.55 4.34
C TYR A 31 12.71 -18.64 5.55
N LYS A 32 13.39 -18.90 6.68
CA LYS A 32 13.26 -18.09 7.90
C LYS A 32 13.56 -16.61 7.64
N MET A 33 14.67 -16.31 6.97
CA MET A 33 15.07 -14.94 6.65
C MET A 33 14.07 -14.26 5.72
N TYR A 34 13.58 -14.98 4.71
CA TYR A 34 12.67 -14.42 3.72
C TYR A 34 11.28 -14.13 4.30
N VAL A 35 10.77 -15.02 5.16
CA VAL A 35 9.51 -14.83 5.90
C VAL A 35 9.60 -13.60 6.81
N ASP A 36 10.67 -13.45 7.60
CA ASP A 36 10.90 -12.27 8.44
C ASP A 36 10.94 -10.98 7.60
N MET A 37 11.58 -11.03 6.43
CA MET A 37 11.56 -9.91 5.48
C MET A 37 10.17 -9.63 4.89
N ALA A 38 9.34 -10.65 4.68
CA ALA A 38 7.97 -10.50 4.20
C ALA A 38 7.09 -9.81 5.27
N ASP A 39 7.18 -10.23 6.52
CA ASP A 39 6.45 -9.62 7.63
C ASP A 39 6.84 -8.16 7.87
N LYS A 40 8.13 -7.84 7.73
CA LYS A 40 8.63 -6.45 7.80
C LYS A 40 8.00 -5.53 6.75
N VAL A 41 7.57 -6.04 5.59
CA VAL A 41 6.86 -5.22 4.59
C VAL A 41 5.48 -4.79 5.12
N SER A 42 4.76 -5.68 5.78
CA SER A 42 3.48 -5.37 6.41
C SER A 42 3.62 -4.29 7.47
N SER A 43 4.67 -4.37 8.31
CA SER A 43 4.99 -3.32 9.30
C SER A 43 5.30 -1.97 8.65
N ARG A 44 6.11 -1.96 7.57
CA ARG A 44 6.39 -0.73 6.80
C ARG A 44 5.13 -0.11 6.20
N ARG A 45 4.19 -0.92 5.71
CA ARG A 45 2.89 -0.45 5.19
C ARG A 45 2.10 0.27 6.29
N GLN A 46 2.05 -0.31 7.50
CA GLN A 46 1.33 0.29 8.63
C GLN A 46 1.94 1.63 9.03
N SER A 47 3.27 1.72 9.13
CA SER A 47 3.96 2.99 9.42
C SER A 47 3.70 4.05 8.35
N ALA A 48 3.70 3.66 7.07
CA ALA A 48 3.35 4.57 5.98
C ALA A 48 1.90 5.07 6.10
N ASN A 49 0.95 4.19 6.41
CA ASN A 49 -0.45 4.58 6.62
C ASN A 49 -0.60 5.63 7.72
N SER A 50 0.02 5.41 8.89
CA SER A 50 -0.03 6.37 10.00
C SER A 50 0.63 7.71 9.66
N TYR A 51 1.74 7.69 8.91
CA TYR A 51 2.43 8.89 8.44
C TYR A 51 1.53 9.75 7.53
N PHE A 52 0.94 9.15 6.49
CA PHE A 52 0.09 9.87 5.56
C PHE A 52 -1.22 10.34 6.19
N LEU A 53 -1.80 9.56 7.11
CA LEU A 53 -2.97 9.98 7.87
C LEU A 53 -2.67 11.23 8.70
N THR A 54 -1.55 11.24 9.41
CA THR A 54 -1.11 12.38 10.23
C THR A 54 -0.92 13.62 9.36
N LEU A 55 -0.18 13.51 8.25
CA LEU A 55 0.06 14.65 7.38
C LEU A 55 -1.23 15.22 6.78
N ASN A 56 -2.11 14.37 6.26
CA ASN A 56 -3.36 14.84 5.66
C ASN A 56 -4.29 15.49 6.70
N THR A 57 -4.35 14.93 7.91
CA THR A 57 -5.12 15.50 9.01
C THR A 57 -4.56 16.87 9.41
N ALA A 58 -3.23 17.01 9.47
CA ALA A 58 -2.58 18.28 9.77
C ALA A 58 -2.87 19.35 8.70
N ILE A 59 -2.85 18.97 7.41
CA ILE A 59 -3.21 19.89 6.31
C ILE A 59 -4.65 20.38 6.47
N ILE A 60 -5.61 19.49 6.74
CA ILE A 60 -7.02 19.87 6.95
C ILE A 60 -7.16 20.79 8.17
N ALA A 61 -6.47 20.49 9.28
CA ALA A 61 -6.51 21.32 10.47
C ALA A 61 -5.97 22.74 10.20
N ILE A 62 -4.85 22.85 9.48
CA ILE A 62 -4.27 24.14 9.07
C ILE A 62 -5.23 24.90 8.17
N LEU A 63 -5.80 24.25 7.16
CA LEU A 63 -6.79 24.87 6.26
C LEU A 63 -8.02 25.38 7.04
N SER A 64 -8.55 24.56 7.95
CA SER A 64 -9.71 24.92 8.78
C SER A 64 -9.41 26.10 9.72
N TYR A 65 -8.20 26.14 10.28
CA TYR A 65 -7.75 27.23 11.15
C TYR A 65 -7.58 28.55 10.38
N ILE A 66 -6.98 28.51 9.18
CA ILE A 66 -6.80 29.70 8.33
C ILE A 66 -8.16 30.32 7.97
N GLU A 67 -9.13 29.51 7.57
CA GLU A 67 -10.49 29.95 7.24
C GLU A 67 -11.24 30.54 8.44
N GLN A 68 -10.97 30.06 9.66
CA GLN A 68 -11.61 30.59 10.87
C GLN A 68 -10.99 31.91 11.36
N CYS A 69 -9.67 32.08 11.24
CA CYS A 69 -8.96 33.22 11.82
C CYS A 69 -8.67 34.38 10.85
N THR A 70 -8.88 34.19 9.54
CA THR A 70 -8.51 35.17 8.51
C THR A 70 -9.74 35.74 7.82
N SER A 71 -9.72 37.02 7.45
CA SER A 71 -10.76 37.60 6.58
C SER A 71 -10.82 36.82 5.25
N GLN A 72 -12.04 36.55 4.74
CA GLN A 72 -12.31 35.72 3.55
C GLN A 72 -11.44 36.08 2.32
N VAL A 73 -10.99 37.33 2.22
CA VAL A 73 -10.21 37.84 1.08
C VAL A 73 -8.74 37.37 1.09
N ILE A 74 -8.11 37.23 2.25
CA ILE A 74 -6.71 36.75 2.34
C ILE A 74 -6.67 35.23 2.36
N SER A 75 -7.66 34.58 2.99
CA SER A 75 -7.79 33.12 3.08
C SER A 75 -7.81 32.45 1.70
N SER A 76 -8.59 32.99 0.75
CA SER A 76 -8.77 32.39 -0.58
C SER A 76 -7.50 32.39 -1.45
N LYS A 77 -6.52 33.28 -1.23
CA LYS A 77 -5.44 33.50 -2.22
C LYS A 77 -4.44 32.34 -2.32
N TYR A 78 -4.21 31.60 -1.24
CA TYR A 78 -3.19 30.52 -1.20
C TYR A 78 -3.73 29.15 -0.78
N SER A 79 -4.99 29.04 -0.30
CA SER A 79 -5.61 27.76 0.09
C SER A 79 -5.66 26.73 -1.03
N TRP A 80 -5.73 27.17 -2.29
CA TRP A 80 -5.69 26.27 -3.45
C TRP A 80 -4.34 25.55 -3.60
N ILE A 81 -3.21 26.18 -3.23
CA ILE A 81 -1.87 25.53 -3.30
C ILE A 81 -1.77 24.42 -2.26
N VAL A 82 -2.20 24.71 -1.04
CA VAL A 82 -2.19 23.75 0.06
C VAL A 82 -3.11 22.56 -0.24
N SER A 83 -4.30 22.83 -0.78
CA SER A 83 -5.24 21.79 -1.23
C SER A 83 -4.67 20.95 -2.36
N PHE A 84 -3.99 21.57 -3.32
CA PHE A 84 -3.32 20.86 -4.42
C PHE A 84 -2.21 19.93 -3.91
N ALA A 85 -1.41 20.39 -2.94
CA ALA A 85 -0.43 19.54 -2.27
C ALA A 85 -1.10 18.35 -1.55
N GLY A 86 -2.25 18.57 -0.90
CA GLY A 86 -3.07 17.52 -0.28
C GLY A 86 -3.57 16.47 -1.27
N ILE A 87 -3.98 16.87 -2.48
CA ILE A 87 -4.37 15.95 -3.57
C ILE A 87 -3.17 15.08 -3.99
N ILE A 88 -2.01 15.69 -4.24
CA ILE A 88 -0.78 14.97 -4.63
C ILE A 88 -0.39 13.97 -3.53
N LEU A 89 -0.44 14.40 -2.27
CA LEU A 89 -0.09 13.58 -1.13
C LEU A 89 -1.05 12.40 -0.97
N SER A 90 -2.36 12.63 -1.13
CA SER A 90 -3.39 11.59 -1.08
C SER A 90 -3.24 10.57 -2.22
N TYR A 91 -2.96 11.03 -3.43
CA TYR A 91 -2.68 10.15 -4.56
C TYR A 91 -1.40 9.32 -4.35
N SER A 92 -0.35 9.96 -3.83
CA SER A 92 0.90 9.27 -3.50
C SER A 92 0.70 8.20 -2.42
N TRP A 93 -0.12 8.49 -1.41
CA TRP A 93 -0.51 7.52 -0.38
C TRP A 93 -1.20 6.30 -0.98
N TYR A 94 -2.21 6.51 -1.84
CA TYR A 94 -2.89 5.43 -2.56
C TYR A 94 -1.91 4.56 -3.35
N ARG A 95 -1.02 5.19 -4.13
CA ARG A 95 -0.01 4.50 -4.93
C ARG A 95 0.93 3.67 -4.07
N LEU A 96 1.32 4.20 -2.90
CA LEU A 96 2.20 3.50 -1.98
C LEU A 96 1.54 2.27 -1.35
N ILE A 97 0.30 2.37 -0.89
CA ILE A 97 -0.46 1.22 -0.37
C ILE A 97 -0.57 0.12 -1.43
N ARG A 98 -0.92 0.50 -2.67
CA ARG A 98 -1.02 -0.46 -3.77
C ARG A 98 0.32 -1.16 -4.04
N SER A 99 1.42 -0.40 -4.06
CA SER A 99 2.77 -0.94 -4.23
C SER A 99 3.11 -1.97 -3.14
N TYR A 100 2.84 -1.64 -1.87
CA TYR A 100 3.08 -2.58 -0.76
C TYR A 100 2.22 -3.84 -0.84
N LYS A 101 0.94 -3.69 -1.24
CA LYS A 101 0.06 -4.85 -1.47
C LYS A 101 0.65 -5.77 -2.54
N ASP A 102 0.99 -5.21 -3.70
CA ASP A 102 1.47 -5.99 -4.85
C ASP A 102 2.82 -6.66 -4.52
N LEU A 103 3.73 -5.95 -3.84
CA LEU A 103 4.99 -6.51 -3.35
C LEU A 103 4.79 -7.64 -2.36
N ASN A 104 3.88 -7.47 -1.39
CA ASN A 104 3.60 -8.48 -0.39
C ASN A 104 3.01 -9.75 -1.04
N SER A 105 2.06 -9.60 -1.96
CA SER A 105 1.54 -10.72 -2.75
C SER A 105 2.64 -11.45 -3.53
N GLY A 106 3.60 -10.72 -4.12
CA GLY A 106 4.75 -11.33 -4.77
C GLY A 106 5.66 -12.11 -3.81
N LYS A 107 5.94 -11.56 -2.63
CA LYS A 107 6.75 -12.23 -1.60
C LYS A 107 6.11 -13.53 -1.12
N PHE A 108 4.81 -13.53 -0.84
CA PHE A 108 4.13 -14.74 -0.38
C PHE A 108 4.11 -15.85 -1.45
N LYS A 109 4.08 -15.50 -2.75
CA LYS A 109 4.28 -16.51 -3.82
C LYS A 109 5.64 -17.18 -3.75
N VAL A 110 6.70 -16.42 -3.44
CA VAL A 110 8.06 -16.96 -3.26
C VAL A 110 8.12 -17.81 -1.99
N VAL A 111 7.51 -17.36 -0.89
CA VAL A 111 7.39 -18.16 0.36
C VAL A 111 6.77 -19.52 0.07
N HIS A 112 5.59 -19.56 -0.58
CA HIS A 112 4.93 -20.83 -0.90
C HIS A 112 5.74 -21.72 -1.84
N HIS A 113 6.55 -21.14 -2.74
CA HIS A 113 7.44 -21.94 -3.57
C HIS A 113 8.58 -22.55 -2.73
N ILE A 114 9.15 -21.79 -1.79
CA ILE A 114 10.16 -22.32 -0.86
C ILE A 114 9.58 -23.43 0.03
N GLU A 115 8.34 -23.27 0.48
CA GLU A 115 7.64 -24.28 1.30
C GLU A 115 7.51 -25.65 0.62
N ARG A 116 7.53 -25.71 -0.72
CA ARG A 116 7.51 -27.00 -1.45
C ARG A 116 8.78 -27.83 -1.25
N MET A 117 9.87 -27.19 -0.85
CA MET A 117 11.15 -27.83 -0.54
C MET A 117 11.27 -28.22 0.95
N LEU A 118 10.29 -27.84 1.76
CA LEU A 118 10.27 -28.07 3.21
C LEU A 118 9.29 -29.22 3.56
N PRO A 119 9.48 -29.89 4.72
CA PRO A 119 8.58 -30.95 5.15
C PRO A 119 7.19 -30.47 5.52
N ILE A 120 7.03 -29.17 5.80
CA ILE A 120 5.76 -28.52 6.17
C ILE A 120 5.63 -27.17 5.48
N ALA A 121 4.41 -26.78 5.15
CA ALA A 121 4.06 -25.55 4.43
C ALA A 121 3.00 -24.75 5.22
N PRO A 122 3.37 -24.12 6.36
CA PRO A 122 2.41 -23.45 7.24
C PRO A 122 1.68 -22.27 6.57
N TYR A 123 2.35 -21.45 5.75
CA TYR A 123 1.69 -20.32 5.08
C TYR A 123 0.76 -20.80 3.97
N ASP A 124 1.12 -21.82 3.21
CA ASP A 124 0.21 -22.44 2.23
C ASP A 124 -1.05 -23.01 2.92
N ALA A 125 -0.88 -23.66 4.06
CA ALA A 125 -1.99 -24.14 4.88
C ALA A 125 -2.85 -22.99 5.42
N GLU A 126 -2.25 -21.90 5.91
CA GLU A 126 -2.97 -20.70 6.36
C GLU A 126 -3.78 -20.09 5.22
N TRP A 127 -3.17 -19.90 4.04
CA TRP A 127 -3.83 -19.33 2.87
C TRP A 127 -5.06 -20.15 2.44
N LYS A 128 -4.96 -21.48 2.50
CA LYS A 128 -6.09 -22.39 2.27
C LYS A 128 -7.15 -22.31 3.35
N ALA A 129 -6.75 -22.25 4.62
CA ALA A 129 -7.68 -22.15 5.75
C ALA A 129 -8.54 -20.89 5.70
N ILE A 130 -8.01 -19.78 5.17
CA ILE A 130 -8.74 -18.53 4.97
C ILE A 130 -9.47 -18.44 3.61
N GLY A 131 -9.63 -19.57 2.93
CA GLY A 131 -10.42 -19.69 1.70
C GLY A 131 -9.73 -19.14 0.44
N GLU A 132 -8.41 -19.04 0.42
CA GLU A 132 -7.59 -18.61 -0.73
C GLU A 132 -8.03 -17.25 -1.33
N GLY A 133 -8.64 -16.38 -0.51
CA GLY A 133 -9.19 -15.09 -0.95
C GLY A 133 -10.44 -15.19 -1.85
N LYS A 134 -11.00 -16.39 -2.03
CA LYS A 134 -12.24 -16.63 -2.80
C LYS A 134 -13.48 -16.43 -1.94
N ASP A 135 -13.37 -16.77 -0.65
CA ASP A 135 -14.44 -16.63 0.31
C ASP A 135 -14.31 -15.32 1.12
N LYS A 136 -15.26 -14.40 0.92
CA LYS A 136 -15.29 -13.11 1.60
C LYS A 136 -15.79 -13.21 3.05
N GLU A 137 -16.47 -14.30 3.42
CA GLU A 137 -16.90 -14.54 4.79
C GLU A 137 -15.72 -15.04 5.64
N MET A 138 -14.81 -15.79 5.02
CA MET A 138 -13.60 -16.32 5.68
C MET A 138 -12.46 -15.30 5.75
N TYR A 139 -12.33 -14.42 4.73
CA TYR A 139 -11.27 -13.40 4.72
C TYR A 139 -11.70 -12.09 4.08
N LEU A 140 -11.66 -11.03 4.89
CA LEU A 140 -11.84 -9.65 4.43
C LEU A 140 -10.47 -8.94 4.38
N PRO A 141 -9.90 -8.69 3.19
CA PRO A 141 -8.60 -8.05 3.09
C PRO A 141 -8.66 -6.62 3.63
N PHE A 142 -7.90 -6.36 4.70
CA PHE A 142 -7.79 -5.03 5.32
C PHE A 142 -7.36 -3.95 4.32
N THR A 143 -6.61 -4.32 3.29
CA THR A 143 -6.19 -3.45 2.19
C THR A 143 -7.35 -2.77 1.46
N LYS A 144 -8.56 -3.34 1.45
CA LYS A 144 -9.74 -2.68 0.87
C LYS A 144 -10.10 -1.40 1.63
N VAL A 145 -9.96 -1.41 2.95
CA VAL A 145 -10.22 -0.24 3.80
C VAL A 145 -9.08 0.75 3.65
N GLU A 146 -7.83 0.30 3.74
CA GLU A 146 -6.64 1.14 3.58
C GLU A 146 -6.65 1.90 2.24
N ILE A 147 -7.06 1.26 1.14
CA ILE A 147 -7.14 1.91 -0.17
C ILE A 147 -8.22 2.99 -0.23
N ARG A 148 -9.31 2.88 0.53
CA ARG A 148 -10.41 3.86 0.51
C ARG A 148 -10.08 5.16 1.24
N VAL A 149 -9.30 5.09 2.31
CA VAL A 149 -8.96 6.29 3.12
C VAL A 149 -8.26 7.39 2.31
N PRO A 150 -7.24 7.12 1.49
CA PRO A 150 -6.64 8.12 0.60
C PRO A 150 -7.65 8.78 -0.34
N TRP A 151 -8.64 8.03 -0.85
CA TRP A 151 -9.68 8.61 -1.71
C TRP A 151 -10.56 9.60 -0.97
N ILE A 152 -10.92 9.31 0.29
CA ILE A 152 -11.69 10.24 1.13
C ILE A 152 -10.93 11.57 1.28
N PHE A 153 -9.65 11.53 1.65
CA PHE A 153 -8.84 12.73 1.77
C PHE A 153 -8.65 13.45 0.42
N LEU A 154 -8.48 12.69 -0.67
CA LEU A 154 -8.39 13.25 -2.01
C LEU A 154 -9.65 14.04 -2.38
N PHE A 155 -10.85 13.51 -2.09
CA PHE A 155 -12.11 14.21 -2.34
C PHE A 155 -12.26 15.46 -1.48
N VAL A 156 -11.85 15.41 -0.20
CA VAL A 156 -11.86 16.58 0.68
C VAL A 156 -10.95 17.67 0.14
N HIS A 157 -9.70 17.35 -0.21
CA HIS A 157 -8.76 18.33 -0.78
C HIS A 157 -9.21 18.83 -2.14
N ALA A 158 -9.79 17.98 -2.99
CA ALA A 158 -10.34 18.39 -4.29
C ALA A 158 -11.51 19.38 -4.12
N PHE A 159 -12.38 19.16 -3.13
CA PHE A 159 -13.47 20.06 -2.82
C PHE A 159 -12.95 21.45 -2.42
N VAL A 160 -11.98 21.51 -1.48
CA VAL A 160 -11.37 22.79 -1.06
C VAL A 160 -10.65 23.46 -2.23
N PHE A 161 -9.95 22.70 -3.07
CA PHE A 161 -9.28 23.20 -4.27
C PHE A 161 -10.28 23.87 -5.22
N ILE A 162 -11.39 23.21 -5.55
CA ILE A 162 -12.41 23.74 -6.47
C ILE A 162 -13.01 25.04 -5.93
N GLN A 163 -13.27 25.14 -4.62
CA GLN A 163 -13.80 26.36 -4.02
C GLN A 163 -12.77 27.50 -3.98
N SER A 164 -11.51 27.18 -3.68
CA SER A 164 -10.45 28.19 -3.48
C SER A 164 -9.81 28.66 -4.79
N PHE A 165 -9.96 27.90 -5.87
CA PHE A 165 -9.25 28.18 -7.12
C PHE A 165 -9.79 29.46 -7.80
N PRO A 166 -8.92 30.38 -8.27
CA PRO A 166 -9.34 31.68 -8.80
C PRO A 166 -9.88 31.59 -10.23
N TRP A 167 -11.04 30.94 -10.42
CA TRP A 167 -11.67 30.70 -11.73
C TRP A 167 -11.82 31.96 -12.58
N LYS A 168 -12.18 33.09 -11.96
CA LYS A 168 -12.39 34.37 -12.67
C LYS A 168 -11.14 34.85 -13.41
N LYS A 169 -9.94 34.64 -12.85
CA LYS A 169 -8.67 35.03 -13.51
C LYS A 169 -8.34 34.14 -14.70
N VAL A 170 -8.70 32.87 -14.62
CA VAL A 170 -8.47 31.91 -15.72
C VAL A 170 -9.37 32.25 -16.91
N TRP A 171 -10.65 32.55 -16.67
CA TRP A 171 -11.57 32.96 -17.73
C TRP A 171 -11.15 34.24 -18.45
N GLN A 172 -10.61 35.23 -17.73
CA GLN A 172 -10.07 36.47 -18.30
C GLN A 172 -8.78 36.28 -19.11
N PHE A 173 -8.06 35.18 -18.91
CA PHE A 173 -6.85 34.86 -19.67
C PHE A 173 -7.16 34.07 -20.95
N ILE A 174 -8.28 33.33 -20.96
CA ILE A 174 -8.70 32.48 -22.08
C ILE A 174 -9.58 33.24 -23.08
N THR A 175 -10.32 34.26 -22.63
CA THR A 175 -11.19 35.12 -23.47
C THR A 175 -10.45 36.37 -23.88
#